data_AF-A0A942NYL4-F1
#
_entry.id   AF-A0A942NYL4-F1
#
_cell.length_a   1.000
_cell.length_b   1.000
_cell.length_c   1.000
_cell.angle_alpha   90.00
_cell.angle_beta   90.00
_cell.angle_gamma   90.00
#
_symmetry.space_group_name_H-M   'P 1'
#
loop_
_entity.id
_entity.type
_entity.pdbx_description
1 polymer ?
#
loop_
_entity_poly.entity_id
_entity_poly.type
_entity_poly.pdbx_seq_one_letter_code
_entity_poly.pdbx_strand_id
1 'polypeptide(L)' 'MNFDVFNGDADGICALLQLRLAEPADSILVTGVKRDISLLKRVDAKAGDRVNVLDISLDKNRQPLMDLLDRRVEVFY' A
#
# COMPACT_ATOMS: atom_id res chain seq x y z
N MET A 1 11.88 -0.63 -5.30
CA MET A 1 11.11 0.61 -5.04
C MET A 1 10.16 0.36 -3.89
N ASN A 2 9.80 1.43 -3.17
CA ASN A 2 8.79 1.35 -2.12
C ASN A 2 7.49 1.95 -2.62
N PHE A 3 6.37 1.29 -2.32
CA PHE A 3 5.03 1.80 -2.54
C PHE A 3 4.34 1.93 -1.19
N ASP A 4 3.68 3.06 -0.95
CA ASP A 4 2.80 3.23 0.20
C ASP A 4 1.37 3.38 -0.30
N VAL A 5 0.55 2.38 0.01
CA VAL A 5 -0.84 2.29 -0.42
C VAL A 5 -1.73 2.57 0.78
N PHE A 6 -2.51 3.65 0.73
CA PHE A 6 -3.30 4.06 1.89
C PHE A 6 -4.56 4.82 1.51
N ASN A 7 -5.58 4.73 2.35
CA ASN A 7 -6.79 5.50 2.22
C ASN A 7 -6.51 7.01 2.44
N GLY A 8 -7.11 7.88 1.64
CA GLY A 8 -6.83 9.33 1.69
C GLY A 8 -7.58 10.08 2.79
N ASP A 9 -8.10 9.40 3.81
CA ASP A 9 -8.65 10.06 4.99
C ASP A 9 -7.61 10.20 6.11
N ALA A 10 -8.04 10.71 7.27
CA ALA A 10 -7.14 11.04 8.36
C ALA A 10 -6.40 9.80 8.90
N ASP A 11 -7.05 8.63 8.90
CA ASP A 11 -6.50 7.42 9.48
C ASP A 11 -5.38 6.87 8.59
N GLY A 12 -5.62 6.77 7.28
CA GLY A 12 -4.58 6.37 6.32
C GLY A 12 -3.40 7.34 6.24
N ILE A 13 -3.64 8.67 6.29
CA ILE A 13 -2.56 9.66 6.33
C ILE A 13 -1.75 9.55 7.62
N CYS A 14 -2.43 9.36 8.76
CA CYS A 14 -1.77 9.20 10.06
C CYS A 14 -0.90 7.95 10.10
N ALA A 15 -1.40 6.82 9.59
CA ALA A 15 -0.66 5.57 9.50
C ALA A 15 0.61 5.71 8.65
N LEU A 16 0.52 6.38 7.49
CA LEU A 16 1.68 6.68 6.66
C LEU A 16 2.72 7.54 7.39
N LEU A 17 2.26 8.61 8.06
CA LEU A 17 3.15 9.51 8.78
C LEU A 17 3.89 8.77 9.89
N GLN A 18 3.19 7.95 10.68
CA GLN A 18 3.80 7.12 11.72
C GLN A 18 4.85 6.17 11.15
N LEU A 19 4.52 5.47 10.05
CA LEU A 19 5.45 4.57 9.38
C LEU A 19 6.71 5.33 8.89
N ARG A 20 6.55 6.49 8.26
CA ARG A 20 7.70 7.24 7.69
C ARG A 20 8.53 7.98 8.73
N LEU A 21 7.97 8.29 9.90
CA LEU A 21 8.73 8.79 11.04
C LEU A 21 9.59 7.68 11.68
N ALA A 22 9.07 6.44 11.75
CA ALA A 22 9.78 5.31 12.32
C ALA A 22 10.79 4.66 11.33
N GLU A 23 10.38 4.51 10.08
CA GLU A 23 11.13 3.94 8.96
C GLU A 23 11.17 4.94 7.78
N PRO A 24 12.09 5.93 7.82
CA PRO A 24 12.24 6.90 6.74
C PRO A 24 12.60 6.20 5.43
N ALA A 25 11.82 6.47 4.38
CA ALA A 25 12.13 6.01 3.03
C ALA A 25 11.41 6.86 1.99
N ASP A 26 11.99 6.95 0.80
CA ASP A 26 11.27 7.42 -0.37
C ASP A 26 10.30 6.33 -0.84
N SER A 27 9.09 6.74 -1.21
CA SER A 27 8.05 5.84 -1.71
C SER A 27 7.16 6.52 -2.75
N ILE A 28 6.56 5.68 -3.59
CA ILE A 28 5.50 6.08 -4.49
C ILE A 28 4.19 5.97 -3.71
N LEU A 29 3.49 7.11 -3.57
CA LEU A 29 2.21 7.15 -2.89
C LEU A 29 1.08 6.68 -3.81
N VAL A 30 0.32 5.70 -3.35
CA VAL A 30 -0.89 5.21 -4.01
C VAL A 30 -2.07 5.43 -3.08
N THR A 31 -2.83 6.48 -3.34
CA THR A 31 -3.96 6.87 -2.49
C THR A 31 -5.22 7.15 -3.31
N GLY A 32 -6.35 7.29 -2.63
CA GLY A 32 -7.65 7.60 -3.19
C GLY A 32 -8.58 8.20 -2.14
N VAL A 33 -9.74 8.69 -2.58
CA VAL A 33 -10.76 9.23 -1.66
C VAL A 33 -11.34 8.12 -0.78
N LYS A 34 -11.94 8.44 0.38
CA LYS A 34 -12.45 7.49 1.40
C LYS A 34 -13.27 6.28 0.90
N ARG A 35 -13.89 6.36 -0.29
CA ARG A 35 -14.71 5.29 -0.88
C ARG A 35 -13.98 4.45 -1.92
N ASP A 36 -12.76 4.84 -2.27
CA ASP A 36 -11.90 4.16 -3.21
C ASP A 36 -11.05 3.13 -2.48
N ILE A 37 -11.61 1.94 -2.30
CA ILE A 37 -11.07 0.92 -1.39
C ILE A 37 -10.25 -0.16 -2.10
N SER A 38 -10.19 -0.17 -3.44
CA SER A 38 -9.43 -1.17 -4.23
C SER A 38 -8.13 -0.58 -4.80
N LEU A 39 -7.38 0.14 -3.96
CA LEU A 39 -6.18 0.89 -4.36
C LEU A 39 -5.02 0.01 -4.80
N LEU A 40 -4.93 -1.22 -4.28
CA LEU A 40 -3.81 -2.13 -4.56
C LEU A 40 -3.74 -2.53 -6.05
N LYS A 41 -4.85 -2.40 -6.80
CA LYS A 41 -4.91 -2.59 -8.26
C LYS A 41 -4.07 -1.59 -9.06
N ARG A 42 -3.69 -0.46 -8.44
CA ARG A 42 -2.89 0.60 -9.08
C ARG A 42 -1.39 0.40 -8.92
N VAL A 43 -0.98 -0.65 -8.19
CA VAL A 43 0.42 -0.92 -7.86
C VAL A 43 1.06 -1.79 -8.94
N ASP A 44 2.01 -1.20 -9.68
CA ASP A 44 2.85 -1.91 -10.65
C ASP A 44 4.22 -2.27 -10.05
N ALA A 45 4.20 -2.98 -8.92
CA ALA A 45 5.41 -3.46 -8.25
C ALA A 45 5.92 -4.77 -8.88
N LYS A 46 7.23 -4.97 -8.82
CA LYS A 46 7.97 -6.12 -9.37
C LYS A 46 8.76 -6.82 -8.27
N ALA A 47 9.28 -8.00 -8.58
CA ALA A 47 10.11 -8.76 -7.64
C ALA A 47 11.27 -7.88 -7.10
N GLY A 48 11.44 -7.86 -5.78
CA GLY A 48 12.41 -6.99 -5.10
C GLY A 48 11.92 -5.59 -4.74
N ASP A 49 10.69 -5.22 -5.12
CA ASP A 49 10.00 -4.06 -4.57
C ASP A 49 9.29 -4.38 -3.25
N ARG A 50 9.00 -3.34 -2.47
CA ARG A 50 8.22 -3.40 -1.22
C ARG A 50 6.96 -2.58 -1.34
N VAL A 51 5.84 -3.12 -0.86
CA VAL A 51 4.53 -2.47 -0.81
C VAL A 51 4.05 -2.46 0.63
N ASN A 52 3.86 -1.27 1.21
CA ASN A 52 3.19 -1.11 2.50
C ASN A 52 1.72 -0.77 2.23
N VAL A 53 0.82 -1.47 2.90
CA VAL A 53 -0.63 -1.31 2.76
C VAL A 53 -1.18 -0.85 4.09
N LEU A 54 -1.80 0.33 4.12
CA LEU A 54 -2.18 1.00 5.36
C LEU A 54 -3.66 1.43 5.27
N ASP A 55 -4.45 1.09 6.29
CA ASP A 55 -5.84 1.54 6.42
C ASP A 55 -6.73 1.29 5.18
N ILE A 56 -6.53 0.17 4.49
CA ILE A 56 -7.47 -0.32 3.47
C ILE A 56 -7.86 -1.77 3.74
N SER A 57 -9.04 -2.16 3.23
CA SER A 57 -9.58 -3.49 3.48
C SER A 57 -8.83 -4.57 2.70
N LEU A 58 -8.32 -5.59 3.40
CA LEU A 58 -7.70 -6.77 2.77
C LEU A 58 -8.70 -7.49 1.87
N ASP A 59 -9.94 -7.64 2.33
CA ASP A 59 -10.97 -8.35 1.56
C ASP A 59 -11.20 -7.72 0.18
N LYS A 60 -11.19 -6.38 0.11
CA LYS A 60 -11.36 -5.62 -1.13
C LYS A 60 -10.12 -5.58 -2.03
N ASN A 61 -8.96 -5.93 -1.47
CA ASN A 61 -7.67 -5.94 -2.16
C ASN A 61 -7.06 -7.35 -2.27
N ARG A 62 -7.84 -8.39 -1.96
CA ARG A 62 -7.34 -9.77 -1.89
C ARG A 62 -6.72 -10.25 -3.20
N GLN A 63 -7.43 -10.08 -4.32
CA GLN A 63 -6.92 -10.55 -5.61
C GLN A 63 -5.61 -9.81 -6.00
N PRO A 64 -5.57 -8.46 -6.01
CA PRO A 64 -4.32 -7.75 -6.27
C PRO A 64 -3.17 -8.11 -5.30
N LEU A 65 -3.49 -8.41 -4.04
CA LEU A 65 -2.49 -8.83 -3.06
C LEU A 65 -1.88 -10.17 -3.45
N MET A 66 -2.71 -11.15 -3.84
CA MET A 66 -2.21 -12.43 -4.33
C MET A 66 -1.33 -12.25 -5.58
N ASP A 67 -1.74 -11.39 -6.51
CA ASP A 67 -0.96 -11.11 -7.72
C ASP A 67 0.41 -10.48 -7.40
N LEU A 68 0.53 -9.67 -6.34
CA LEU A 68 1.81 -9.12 -5.86
C LEU A 68 2.69 -10.20 -5.20
N LEU A 69 2.09 -11.04 -4.36
CA LEU A 69 2.80 -12.13 -3.68
C LEU A 69 3.32 -13.18 -4.67
N ASP A 70 2.53 -13.52 -5.69
CA ASP A 70 2.93 -14.44 -6.77
C ASP A 70 4.13 -13.90 -7.56
N ARG A 71 4.24 -12.58 -7.68
CA ARG A 71 5.39 -11.87 -8.26
C ARG A 71 6.59 -11.74 -7.32
N ARG A 72 6.51 -12.30 -6.10
CA ARG A 72 7.54 -12.20 -5.05
C ARG A 72 7.83 -10.75 -4.63
N VAL A 73 6.80 -9.91 -4.62
CA VAL A 73 6.86 -8.57 -4.04
C VAL A 73 6.78 -8.71 -2.51
N GLU A 74 7.59 -7.96 -1.78
CA GLU A 74 7.48 -7.89 -0.33
C GLU A 74 6.27 -7.03 0.04
N VAL A 75 5.33 -7.57 0.82
CA VAL A 75 4.12 -6.83 1.22
C VAL A 75 4.02 -6.77 2.73
N PHE A 76 3.90 -5.56 3.26
CA PHE A 76 3.50 -5.27 4.64
C PHE A 76 2.04 -4.82 4.63
N TYR A 77 1.21 -5.42 5.50
CA TYR A 77 -0.23 -5.17 5.59
C TYR A 77 -0.62 -4.86 7.03
#